data_AF-A0A2A2K737-F1
#
_entry.id   AF-A0A2A2K737-F1
#
_cell.length_a   1.000
_cell.length_b   1.000
_cell.length_c   1.000
_cell.angle_alpha   90.00
_cell.angle_beta   90.00
_cell.angle_gamma   90.00
#
_symmetry.space_group_name_H-M   'P 1'
#
loop_
_entity.id
_entity.type
_entity.pdbx_description
1 polymer ?
#
loop_
_entity_poly.entity_id
_entity_poly.type
_entity_poly.pdbx_seq_one_letter_code
_entity_poly.pdbx_strand_id
1 'polypeptide(L)'
;MREWCDEAGLPQCAAHGLRKAIARRTVAVEATQQQMKAVGGCKGDAEVATYVADAAQNSLLKRLSPRPSASFRTSAGRDFA
;
A
#
# COMPACT_ATOMS: atom_id res chain seq x y z
N MET A 1 18.79 5.31 -4.98
CA MET A 1 17.54 4.55 -4.65
C MET A 1 16.55 4.48 -5.82
N ARG A 2 16.36 5.54 -6.62
CA ARG A 2 15.56 5.45 -7.87
C ARG A 2 16.20 4.47 -8.85
N GLU A 3 17.53 4.51 -8.95
CA GLU A 3 18.36 3.61 -9.76
C GLU A 3 18.03 2.12 -9.57
N TRP A 4 17.74 1.65 -8.35
CA TRP A 4 17.36 0.25 -8.08
C TRP A 4 15.95 -0.08 -8.55
N CYS A 5 15.04 0.90 -8.53
CA CYS A 5 13.72 0.75 -9.11
C CYS A 5 13.79 0.77 -10.64
N ASP A 6 14.65 1.61 -11.21
CA ASP A 6 14.88 1.68 -12.66
C ASP A 6 15.53 0.39 -13.18
N GLU A 7 16.56 -0.12 -12.48
CA GLU A 7 17.22 -1.40 -12.78
C GLU A 7 16.27 -2.60 -12.63
N ALA A 8 15.33 -2.55 -11.69
CA ALA A 8 14.27 -3.55 -11.53
C ALA A 8 13.13 -3.42 -12.55
N GLY A 9 13.19 -2.48 -13.51
CA GLY A 9 12.13 -2.25 -14.49
C GLY A 9 10.85 -1.62 -13.91
N LEU A 10 10.98 -0.90 -12.79
CA LEU A 10 9.89 -0.25 -12.07
C LEU A 10 10.08 1.29 -12.03
N PRO A 11 10.17 1.98 -13.18
CA PRO A 11 10.45 3.42 -13.23
C PRO A 11 9.33 4.28 -12.60
N GLN A 12 8.09 3.77 -12.61
CA GLN A 12 6.94 4.43 -11.95
C GLN A 12 6.93 4.27 -10.43
N CYS A 13 7.77 3.40 -9.86
CA CYS A 13 7.78 3.12 -8.44
C CYS A 13 8.98 3.77 -7.76
N ALA A 14 8.75 4.32 -6.57
CA ALA A 14 9.83 4.71 -5.67
C ALA A 14 10.03 3.63 -4.61
N ALA A 15 11.28 3.33 -4.28
CA ALA A 15 11.63 2.36 -3.25
C ALA A 15 10.98 2.62 -1.87
N HIS A 16 10.79 3.90 -1.50
CA HIS A 16 10.01 4.26 -0.30
C HIS A 16 8.54 3.83 -0.42
N GLY A 17 7.92 4.01 -1.59
CA GLY A 17 6.57 3.54 -1.86
C GLY A 17 6.46 2.01 -1.85
N LEU A 18 7.48 1.31 -2.35
CA LEU A 18 7.54 -0.15 -2.32
C LEU A 18 7.61 -0.69 -0.87
N ARG A 19 8.39 -0.06 0.01
CA ARG A 19 8.41 -0.41 1.45
C ARG A 19 7.04 -0.23 2.11
N LYS A 20 6.34 0.87 1.82
CA LYS A 20 4.96 1.07 2.30
C LYS A 20 3.99 0.02 1.76
N ALA A 21 4.13 -0.37 0.49
CA ALA A 21 3.31 -1.41 -0.12
C ALA A 21 3.53 -2.78 0.54
N ILE A 22 4.80 -3.12 0.83
CA ILE A 22 5.15 -4.33 1.57
C ILE A 22 4.48 -4.31 2.95
N ALA A 23 4.66 -3.25 3.74
CA ALA A 23 4.06 -3.13 5.09
C ALA A 23 2.53 -3.30 5.08
N ARG A 24 1.84 -2.69 4.10
CA ARG A 24 0.39 -2.84 3.93
C ARG A 24 -0.01 -4.29 3.64
N ARG A 25 0.80 -5.00 2.83
CA ARG A 25 0.53 -6.39 2.47
C ARG A 25 0.76 -7.33 3.65
N THR A 26 1.76 -7.07 4.49
CA THR A 26 2.05 -7.86 5.69
C THR A 26 0.96 -7.70 6.76
N VAL A 27 0.44 -6.50 6.98
CA VAL A 27 -0.70 -6.28 7.90
C VAL A 27 -1.96 -6.98 7.40
N ALA A 28 -2.16 -7.06 6.07
CA ALA A 28 -3.31 -7.75 5.49
C ALA A 28 -3.28 -9.28 5.70
N VAL A 29 -2.12 -9.87 5.98
CA VAL A 29 -1.97 -11.30 6.35
C VAL A 29 -1.78 -11.51 7.86
N GLU A 30 -2.13 -10.51 8.68
CA GLU A 30 -2.04 -10.57 10.16
C GLU A 30 -0.63 -10.94 10.66
N ALA A 31 0.41 -10.58 9.91
CA ALA A 31 1.78 -10.84 10.32
C ALA A 31 2.13 -10.04 11.59
N THR A 32 2.89 -10.67 12.48
CA THR A 32 3.37 -10.03 13.71
C THR A 32 4.45 -8.98 13.42
N GLN A 33 4.65 -8.03 14.34
CA GLN A 33 5.70 -7.01 14.19
C GLN A 33 7.10 -7.61 13.98
N GLN A 34 7.39 -8.74 14.62
CA GLN A 34 8.66 -9.46 14.49
C GLN A 34 8.86 -10.00 13.07
N GLN A 35 7.81 -10.58 12.46
CA GLN A 35 7.85 -11.04 11.07
C GLN A 35 7.99 -9.88 10.09
N MET A 36 7.33 -8.75 10.37
CA MET A 36 7.48 -7.53 9.56
C MET A 36 8.87 -6.92 9.67
N LYS A 37 9.49 -6.99 10.85
CA LYS A 37 10.88 -6.57 11.06
C LYS A 37 11.85 -7.42 10.24
N ALA A 38 11.64 -8.74 10.22
CA ALA A 38 12.44 -9.67 9.44
C ALA A 38 12.30 -9.43 7.92
N VAL A 39 11.09 -9.19 7.42
CA VAL A 39 10.84 -8.94 5.99
C VAL A 39 11.24 -7.53 5.55
N GLY A 40 11.01 -6.53 6.40
CA GLY A 40 11.25 -5.11 6.09
C GLY A 40 12.70 -4.68 6.25
N GLY A 41 13.55 -5.49 6.90
CA GLY A 41 14.95 -5.14 7.19
C GLY A 41 15.10 -3.95 8.15
N CYS A 42 14.05 -3.61 8.92
CA CYS A 42 14.07 -2.52 9.88
C CYS A 42 14.94 -2.89 11.08
N LYS A 43 15.93 -2.04 11.40
CA LYS A 43 16.82 -2.28 12.55
C LYS A 43 16.13 -2.01 13.90
N GLY A 44 15.18 -1.07 13.92
CA GLY A 44 14.49 -0.65 15.15
C GLY A 44 13.00 -0.98 15.14
N ASP A 45 12.46 -1.33 16.31
CA ASP A 45 11.04 -1.64 16.50
C ASP A 45 10.14 -0.41 16.32
N ALA A 46 10.64 0.79 16.63
CA ALA A 46 9.91 2.04 16.43
C ALA A 46 9.60 2.33 14.95
N GLU A 47 10.53 1.97 14.05
CA GLU A 47 10.33 2.13 12.61
C GLU A 47 9.22 1.18 12.11
N VAL A 48 9.25 -0.07 12.57
CA VAL A 48 8.21 -1.07 12.26
C VAL A 48 6.84 -0.61 12.78
N ALA A 49 6.78 -0.14 14.04
CA ALA A 49 5.54 0.34 14.65
C ALA A 49 4.89 1.48 13.85
N THR A 50 5.70 2.41 13.33
CA THR A 50 5.22 3.53 12.51
C THR A 50 4.58 3.04 11.20
N TYR A 51 5.22 2.09 10.50
CA TYR A 51 4.66 1.51 9.27
C TYR A 51 3.40 0.67 9.52
N VAL A 52 3.36 -0.05 10.64
CA VAL A 52 2.19 -0.85 11.04
C VAL A 52 1.01 0.06 11.37
N ALA A 53 1.25 1.16 12.09
CA ALA A 53 0.22 2.14 12.40
C ALA A 53 -0.37 2.77 11.12
N ASP A 54 0.48 3.21 10.18
CA ASP A 54 0.04 3.77 8.89
C ASP A 54 -0.76 2.74 8.06
N ALA A 55 -0.29 1.48 8.02
CA ALA A 55 -0.97 0.41 7.31
C ALA A 55 -2.33 0.05 7.95
N ALA A 56 -2.40 -0.02 9.27
CA ALA A 56 -3.63 -0.29 10.01
C ALA A 56 -4.65 0.85 9.84
N GLN A 57 -4.21 2.10 9.94
CA GLN A 57 -5.05 3.27 9.72
C GLN A 57 -5.65 3.28 8.31
N ASN A 58 -4.85 2.99 7.28
CA ASN A 58 -5.33 2.90 5.90
C ASN A 58 -6.30 1.72 5.70
N SER A 59 -6.02 0.57 6.34
CA SER A 59 -6.91 -0.59 6.30
C SER A 59 -8.27 -0.30 6.95
N LEU A 60 -8.29 0.43 8.06
CA LEU A 60 -9.50 0.90 8.72
C LEU A 60 -10.24 1.92 7.85
N LEU A 61 -9.54 2.90 7.28
CA LEU A 61 -10.12 3.88 6.36
C LEU A 61 -10.84 3.19 5.19
N LYS A 62 -10.24 2.17 4.59
CA LYS A 62 -10.85 1.39 3.50
C LYS A 62 -12.10 0.61 3.94
N ARG A 63 -12.15 0.17 5.20
CA ARG A 63 -13.34 -0.51 5.75
C ARG A 63 -14.47 0.46 6.06
N LEU A 64 -14.13 1.64 6.57
CA LEU A 64 -15.10 2.68 6.89
C LEU A 64 -15.59 3.42 5.65
N SER A 65 -14.75 3.55 4.61
CA SER A 65 -15.15 4.20 3.37
C SER A 65 -16.32 3.42 2.77
N PRO A 66 -17.46 4.07 2.49
CA PRO A 66 -18.60 3.39 1.89
C PRO A 66 -18.12 2.76 0.59
N ARG A 67 -18.27 1.43 0.50
CA ARG A 67 -17.95 0.70 -0.73
C ARG A 67 -18.79 1.37 -1.83
N PRO A 68 -18.18 1.92 -2.90
CA PRO A 68 -18.97 2.53 -3.96
C PRO A 68 -19.95 1.46 -4.42
N SER A 69 -21.25 1.72 -4.23
CA SER A 69 -22.28 0.80 -4.68
C SER A 69 -22.04 0.55 -6.16
N ALA A 70 -22.23 -0.69 -6.60
CA ALA A 70 -21.95 -1.14 -7.97
C ALA A 70 -22.82 -0.47 -9.06
N SER A 71 -23.42 0.68 -8.76
CA SER A 71 -24.32 1.46 -9.59
C SER A 71 -23.65 2.60 -10.38
N PHE A 72 -22.33 2.81 -10.28
CA PHE A 72 -21.63 3.74 -11.18
C PHE A 72 -21.33 3.10 -12.54
N ARG A 73 -22.39 2.69 -13.25
CA ARG A 73 -22.37 2.64 -14.71
C ARG A 73 -22.57 4.07 -15.18
N THR A 74 -21.49 4.82 -15.39
CA THR A 74 -21.57 6.05 -16.17
C THR A 74 -21.90 5.67 -17.61
N SER A 75 -23.18 5.77 -17.95
CA SER A 75 -23.66 5.83 -19.32
C SER A 75 -23.12 7.11 -19.96
N ALA A 76 -21.97 7.03 -20.60
CA ALA A 76 -21.44 8.10 -21.44
C ALA A 76 -20.93 7.51 -22.76
N GLY A 77 -21.87 6.97 -23.54
CA GLY A 77 -21.85 7.07 -24.99
C GLY A 77 -23.05 7.94 -25.40
N ARG A 78 -22.84 8.80 -26.41
CA ARG A 78 -23.69 9.88 -27.00
C ARG A 78 -23.17 11.29 -26.65
N ASP A 79 -22.77 12.18 -27.55
CA ASP A 79 -22.69 12.23 -29.00
C ASP A 79 -21.58 13.24 -29.35
N PHE A 80 -20.71 12.93 -30.30
CA PHE A 80 -19.84 13.92 -30.95
C PHE A 80 -20.52 14.27 -32.28
N ALA A 81 -21.18 15.42 -32.31
CA ALA A 81 -21.66 16.11 -33.51
C ALA A 81 -21.35 17.59 -33.34
#